data_AF-A0A1G2HNE6-F1
#
_entry.id   AF-A0A1G2HNE6-F1
#
_cell.length_a   1.000
_cell.length_b   1.000
_cell.length_c   1.000
_cell.angle_alpha   90.00
_cell.angle_beta   90.00
_cell.angle_gamma   90.00
#
_symmetry.space_group_name_H-M   'P 1'
#
loop_
_entity.id
_entity.type
_entity.pdbx_description
1 polymer ?
#
loop_
_entity_poly.entity_id
_entity_poly.type
_entity_poly.pdbx_seq_one_letter_code
_entity_poly.pdbx_strand_id
1 'polypeptide(L)'
;MFKGVNKVMRAYIYWDFVINSGWGLLGPVFAIFLLETIAIGNVAEGAKIAGFSTLFYWTTKSILQIPIGHYLDKNHGEIDDFWFYVIGTVITGLVPFGFLFSSVPWHIYALQILHGVGMSMIIPSSYAIFIRHTDKGREAYESGLDSTLLGVGAGFAGALGGIMAGYIGFKLIFVLTGIFTFISVFFIFAVRKDMLPKTPDHVHEFPASKTF
;
A
#
# COMPACT_ATOMS: atom_id res chain seq x y z
N MET A 1 -23.19 1.10 -7.06
CA MET A 1 -22.25 0.50 -6.10
C MET A 1 -22.04 1.41 -4.89
N PHE A 2 -21.57 2.65 -5.06
CA PHE A 2 -21.27 3.56 -3.93
C PHE A 2 -22.46 4.37 -3.36
N LYS A 3 -23.70 3.86 -3.41
CA LYS A 3 -24.85 4.66 -2.96
C LYS A 3 -24.76 4.87 -1.44
N GLY A 4 -24.69 6.13 -1.02
CA GLY A 4 -24.61 6.55 0.38
C GLY A 4 -23.26 6.33 1.06
N VAL A 5 -22.19 6.02 0.33
CA VAL A 5 -20.83 5.89 0.90
C VAL A 5 -20.20 7.27 1.01
N ASN A 6 -19.61 7.57 2.17
CA ASN A 6 -18.86 8.80 2.43
C ASN A 6 -17.86 9.13 1.28
N LYS A 7 -17.72 10.41 0.93
CA LYS A 7 -16.80 10.88 -0.11
C LYS A 7 -15.34 10.47 0.17
N VAL A 8 -14.87 10.56 1.41
CA VAL A 8 -13.51 10.17 1.78
C VAL A 8 -13.33 8.66 1.66
N MET A 9 -14.30 7.87 2.14
CA MET A 9 -14.31 6.41 1.96
C MET A 9 -14.29 6.00 0.48
N ARG A 10 -15.05 6.67 -0.38
CA ARG A 10 -15.00 6.41 -1.84
C ARG A 10 -13.61 6.69 -2.41
N ALA A 11 -12.99 7.80 -2.01
CA ALA A 11 -11.65 8.14 -2.46
C ALA A 11 -10.60 7.14 -1.95
N TYR A 12 -10.73 6.68 -0.70
CA TYR A 12 -9.94 5.58 -0.14
C TYR A 12 -10.08 4.31 -0.98
N ILE A 13 -11.31 3.87 -1.27
CA ILE A 13 -11.54 2.65 -2.05
C ILE A 13 -10.95 2.75 -3.46
N TYR A 14 -11.07 3.90 -4.13
CA TYR A 14 -10.42 4.10 -5.43
C TYR A 14 -8.91 4.11 -5.33
N TRP A 15 -8.37 4.74 -4.28
CA TRP A 15 -6.95 4.71 -3.99
C TRP A 15 -6.46 3.27 -3.83
N ASP A 16 -7.09 2.49 -2.94
CA ASP A 16 -6.70 1.12 -2.61
C ASP A 16 -6.82 0.20 -3.84
N PHE A 17 -7.88 0.37 -4.63
CA PHE A 17 -8.04 -0.29 -5.92
C PHE A 17 -6.86 -0.02 -6.87
N VAL A 18 -6.44 1.23 -7.03
CA VAL A 18 -5.39 1.62 -7.99
C VAL A 18 -4.01 1.13 -7.53
N ILE A 19 -3.67 1.30 -6.25
CA ILE A 19 -2.38 0.83 -5.74
C ILE A 19 -2.28 -0.71 -5.83
N ASN A 20 -3.34 -1.44 -5.44
CA ASN A 20 -3.35 -2.90 -5.52
C ASN A 20 -3.41 -3.41 -6.96
N SER A 21 -4.03 -2.68 -7.90
CA SER A 21 -3.92 -3.00 -9.33
C SER A 21 -2.48 -2.85 -9.83
N GLY A 22 -1.78 -1.79 -9.41
CA GLY A 22 -0.37 -1.60 -9.76
C GLY A 22 0.52 -2.74 -9.27
N TRP A 23 0.42 -3.08 -7.97
CA TRP A 23 1.18 -4.18 -7.37
C TRP A 23 0.71 -5.56 -7.81
N GLY A 24 -0.56 -5.69 -8.20
CA GLY A 24 -1.13 -6.90 -8.79
C GLY A 24 -0.44 -7.30 -10.10
N LEU A 25 -0.03 -6.33 -10.94
CA LEU A 25 0.78 -6.60 -12.14
C LEU A 25 2.09 -7.32 -11.80
N LEU A 26 2.69 -6.98 -10.66
CA LEU A 26 4.00 -7.45 -10.23
C LEU A 26 3.93 -8.77 -9.45
N GLY A 27 2.89 -8.96 -8.63
CA GLY A 27 2.75 -10.08 -7.69
C GLY A 27 3.11 -11.46 -8.24
N PRO A 28 2.42 -11.97 -9.28
CA PRO A 28 2.67 -13.32 -9.80
C PRO A 28 3.99 -13.45 -10.55
N VAL A 29 4.56 -12.35 -11.05
CA VAL A 29 5.73 -12.36 -11.95
C VAL A 29 7.03 -11.96 -11.25
N PHE A 30 6.96 -11.42 -10.03
CA PHE A 30 8.16 -10.96 -9.31
C PHE A 30 9.16 -12.09 -9.07
N ALA A 31 8.69 -13.27 -8.65
CA ALA A 31 9.56 -14.43 -8.46
C ALA A 31 10.22 -14.89 -9.78
N ILE A 32 9.49 -14.79 -10.90
CA ILE A 32 10.00 -15.12 -12.23
C ILE A 32 11.09 -14.12 -12.64
N PHE A 33 10.87 -12.82 -12.40
CA PHE A 33 11.88 -11.79 -12.60
C PHE A 33 13.17 -12.09 -11.81
N LEU A 34 13.06 -12.44 -10.54
CA LEU A 34 14.21 -12.78 -9.72
C LEU A 34 14.96 -13.99 -10.27
N LEU A 35 14.24 -15.01 -10.72
CA LEU A 35 14.83 -16.21 -11.32
C LEU A 35 15.56 -15.88 -12.63
N GLU A 36 14.90 -15.23 -13.57
CA GLU A 36 15.41 -15.01 -14.91
C GLU A 36 16.51 -13.94 -14.96
N THR A 37 16.32 -12.83 -14.23
CA THR A 37 17.18 -11.66 -14.35
C THR A 37 18.27 -11.61 -13.29
N ILE A 38 17.95 -11.98 -12.05
CA ILE A 38 18.89 -11.83 -10.92
C ILE A 38 19.66 -13.13 -10.65
N ALA A 39 18.96 -14.28 -10.68
CA ALA A 39 19.57 -15.60 -10.48
C ALA A 39 20.05 -16.25 -11.78
N ILE A 40 19.80 -15.62 -12.93
CA ILE A 40 20.25 -16.07 -14.26
C ILE A 40 19.84 -17.54 -14.52
N GLY A 41 18.57 -17.86 -14.19
CA GLY A 41 17.98 -19.19 -14.36
C GLY A 41 18.33 -20.21 -13.28
N ASN A 42 19.17 -19.87 -12.28
CA ASN A 42 19.44 -20.77 -11.16
C ASN A 42 18.23 -20.82 -10.21
N VAL A 43 17.48 -21.91 -10.25
CA VAL A 43 16.25 -22.11 -9.46
C VAL A 43 16.51 -22.03 -7.95
N ALA A 44 17.61 -22.64 -7.47
CA ALA A 44 17.92 -22.66 -6.04
C ALA A 44 18.27 -21.25 -5.54
N GLU A 45 19.08 -20.51 -6.29
CA GLU A 45 19.44 -19.13 -5.92
C GLU A 45 18.23 -18.19 -6.09
N GLY A 46 17.41 -18.35 -7.13
CA GLY A 46 16.18 -17.57 -7.32
C GLY A 46 15.18 -17.73 -6.17
N ALA A 47 14.95 -18.97 -5.74
CA ALA A 47 14.11 -19.26 -4.57
C ALA A 47 14.68 -18.64 -3.28
N LYS A 48 15.99 -18.73 -3.08
CA LYS A 48 16.69 -18.10 -1.95
C LYS A 48 16.51 -16.58 -1.97
N ILE A 49 16.72 -15.92 -3.11
CA ILE A 49 16.55 -14.46 -3.26
C ILE A 49 15.10 -14.07 -2.95
N ALA A 50 14.11 -14.79 -3.48
CA ALA A 50 12.70 -14.54 -3.19
C ALA A 50 12.37 -14.68 -1.69
N GLY A 51 12.91 -15.72 -1.03
CA GLY A 51 12.75 -15.94 0.40
C GLY A 51 13.36 -14.83 1.25
N PHE A 52 14.61 -14.45 1.01
CA PHE A 52 15.26 -13.34 1.71
C PHE A 52 14.61 -11.98 1.42
N SER A 53 14.14 -11.76 0.18
CA SER A 53 13.36 -10.58 -0.19
C SER A 53 12.07 -10.45 0.63
N THR A 54 11.41 -11.57 0.88
CA THR A 54 10.22 -11.66 1.73
C THR A 54 10.57 -11.36 3.19
N LEU A 55 11.65 -11.96 3.71
CA LEU A 55 12.16 -11.71 5.06
C LEU A 55 12.42 -10.22 5.29
N PHE A 56 13.25 -9.60 4.44
CA PHE A 56 13.62 -8.20 4.61
C PHE A 56 12.42 -7.25 4.55
N TYR A 57 11.48 -7.49 3.64
CA TYR A 57 10.24 -6.72 3.56
C TYR A 57 9.40 -6.84 4.84
N TRP A 58 9.03 -8.07 5.24
CA TRP A 58 8.12 -8.28 6.37
C TRP A 58 8.75 -7.92 7.71
N THR A 59 10.05 -8.16 7.91
CA THR A 59 10.75 -7.76 9.13
C THR A 59 10.79 -6.25 9.25
N THR A 60 11.21 -5.54 8.20
CA THR A 60 11.26 -4.07 8.20
C THR A 60 9.88 -3.48 8.44
N LYS A 61 8.88 -3.96 7.68
CA LYS A 61 7.50 -3.49 7.78
C LYS A 61 6.94 -3.71 9.18
N SER A 62 7.12 -4.89 9.76
CA SER A 62 6.55 -5.24 11.07
C SER A 62 7.19 -4.46 12.23
N ILE A 63 8.52 -4.26 12.18
CA ILE A 63 9.24 -3.51 13.22
C ILE A 63 8.83 -2.03 13.21
N LEU A 64 8.71 -1.43 12.03
CA LEU A 64 8.40 0.00 11.89
C LEU A 64 6.91 0.32 12.03
N GLN A 65 6.03 -0.61 11.64
CA GLN A 65 4.58 -0.35 11.65
C GLN A 65 4.04 -0.05 13.04
N ILE A 66 4.52 -0.75 14.09
CA ILE A 66 4.05 -0.56 15.47
C ILE A 66 4.37 0.86 16.01
N PRO A 67 5.64 1.33 15.99
CA PRO A 67 5.95 2.68 16.47
C PRO A 67 5.29 3.78 15.63
N ILE A 68 5.14 3.57 14.32
CA ILE A 68 4.42 4.52 13.45
C ILE A 68 2.94 4.57 13.82
N GLY A 69 2.26 3.42 13.97
CA GLY A 69 0.86 3.38 14.39
C GLY A 69 0.67 4.06 15.75
N HIS A 70 1.53 3.76 16.71
CA HIS A 70 1.50 4.41 18.03
C HIS A 70 1.72 5.93 17.96
N TYR A 71 2.52 6.41 17.01
CA TYR A 71 2.70 7.84 16.76
C TYR A 71 1.45 8.48 16.14
N LEU A 72 0.82 7.81 15.18
CA LEU A 72 -0.40 8.29 14.52
C LEU A 72 -1.58 8.37 15.50
N ASP A 73 -1.72 7.38 16.40
CA ASP A 73 -2.78 7.35 17.41
C ASP A 73 -2.66 8.47 18.46
N LYS A 74 -1.46 9.03 18.68
CA LYS A 74 -1.26 10.14 19.62
C LYS A 74 -1.91 11.44 19.13
N ASN A 75 -2.07 11.60 17.82
CA ASN A 75 -2.62 12.82 17.25
C ASN A 75 -4.09 12.58 16.89
N HIS A 76 -4.98 13.40 17.43
CA HIS A 76 -6.42 13.24 17.19
C HIS A 76 -6.88 13.70 15.81
N GLY A 77 -6.05 14.42 15.05
CA GLY A 77 -6.32 14.85 13.67
C GLY A 77 -5.80 13.89 12.59
N GLU A 78 -6.29 14.02 11.37
CA GLU A 78 -6.03 13.07 10.26
C GLU A 78 -4.92 13.52 9.31
N ILE A 79 -4.35 14.70 9.56
CA ILE A 79 -3.32 15.28 8.69
C ILE A 79 -2.00 14.49 8.76
N ASP A 80 -1.69 13.89 9.91
CA ASP A 80 -0.51 13.05 10.03
C ASP A 80 -0.71 11.71 9.31
N ASP A 81 -1.90 11.11 9.44
CA ASP A 81 -2.28 9.93 8.66
C ASP A 81 -2.11 10.21 7.17
N PHE A 82 -2.65 11.33 6.69
CA PHE A 82 -2.52 11.76 5.31
C PHE A 82 -1.07 11.87 4.83
N TRP A 83 -0.18 12.51 5.60
CA TRP A 83 1.20 12.70 5.18
C TRP A 83 2.02 11.42 5.26
N PHE A 84 1.83 10.60 6.29
CA PHE A 84 2.46 9.28 6.37
C PHE A 84 2.03 8.39 5.22
N TYR A 85 0.74 8.45 4.88
CA TYR A 85 0.17 7.77 3.73
C TYR A 85 0.86 8.21 2.42
N VAL A 86 0.93 9.52 2.16
CA VAL A 86 1.52 10.08 0.93
C VAL A 86 3.00 9.76 0.84
N ILE A 87 3.78 10.00 1.90
CA ILE A 87 5.22 9.74 1.92
C ILE A 87 5.49 8.24 1.73
N GLY A 88 4.74 7.39 2.44
CA GLY A 88 4.84 5.95 2.29
C GLY A 88 4.54 5.50 0.87
N THR A 89 3.51 6.06 0.23
CA THR A 89 3.17 5.76 -1.16
C THR A 89 4.23 6.22 -2.14
N VAL A 90 4.86 7.38 -1.92
CA VAL A 90 5.97 7.84 -2.75
C VAL A 90 7.17 6.91 -2.63
N ILE A 91 7.54 6.52 -1.40
CA ILE A 91 8.62 5.56 -1.15
C ILE A 91 8.33 4.23 -1.84
N THR A 92 7.15 3.66 -1.62
CA THR A 92 6.70 2.42 -2.25
C THR A 92 6.64 2.52 -3.78
N GLY A 93 6.18 3.64 -4.32
CA GLY A 93 6.09 3.88 -5.77
C GLY A 93 7.44 3.98 -6.48
N LEU A 94 8.50 4.38 -5.76
CA LEU A 94 9.86 4.40 -6.30
C LEU A 94 10.50 3.00 -6.41
N VAL A 95 10.05 2.04 -5.61
CA VAL A 95 10.62 0.68 -5.54
C VAL A 95 10.58 -0.04 -6.90
N PRO A 96 9.44 -0.11 -7.62
CA PRO A 96 9.39 -0.72 -8.95
C PRO A 96 10.40 -0.13 -9.94
N PHE A 97 10.60 1.19 -9.93
CA PHE A 97 11.61 1.82 -10.78
C PHE A 97 13.03 1.39 -10.42
N GLY A 98 13.30 1.16 -9.13
CA GLY A 98 14.57 0.56 -8.68
C GLY A 98 14.83 -0.83 -9.24
N PHE A 99 13.79 -1.65 -9.46
CA PHE A 99 13.94 -2.97 -10.07
C PHE A 99 14.45 -2.90 -11.52
N LEU A 100 14.22 -1.80 -12.25
CA LEU A 100 14.77 -1.59 -13.60
C LEU A 100 16.30 -1.56 -13.65
N PHE A 101 16.94 -1.19 -12.54
CA PHE A 101 18.39 -1.07 -12.40
C PHE A 101 18.97 -2.19 -11.53
N SER A 102 18.17 -3.21 -11.22
CA SER A 102 18.59 -4.32 -10.37
C SER A 102 19.31 -5.39 -11.19
N SER A 103 20.53 -5.74 -10.79
CA SER A 103 21.37 -6.72 -11.50
C SER A 103 21.94 -7.79 -10.57
N VAL A 104 21.87 -7.57 -9.26
CA VAL A 104 22.41 -8.46 -8.23
C VAL A 104 21.45 -8.55 -7.04
N PRO A 105 21.49 -9.65 -6.25
CA PRO A 105 20.54 -9.88 -5.16
C PRO A 105 20.42 -8.75 -4.14
N TRP A 106 21.54 -8.08 -3.82
CA TRP A 106 21.50 -7.03 -2.80
C TRP A 106 20.65 -5.83 -3.23
N HIS A 107 20.57 -5.50 -4.54
CA HIS A 107 19.69 -4.43 -5.04
C HIS A 107 18.25 -4.72 -4.63
N ILE A 108 17.82 -5.97 -4.80
CA ILE A 108 16.48 -6.43 -4.45
C ILE A 108 16.24 -6.33 -2.94
N TYR A 109 17.19 -6.78 -2.12
CA TYR A 109 17.04 -6.72 -0.67
C TYR A 109 16.93 -5.28 -0.16
N ALA A 110 17.76 -4.37 -0.67
CA ALA A 110 17.69 -2.94 -0.32
C ALA A 110 16.33 -2.32 -0.73
N LEU A 111 15.85 -2.66 -1.92
CA LEU A 111 14.54 -2.21 -2.41
C LEU A 111 13.37 -2.80 -1.62
N GLN A 112 13.49 -4.04 -1.13
CA GLN A 112 12.48 -4.67 -0.27
C GLN A 112 12.45 -4.06 1.13
N ILE A 113 13.60 -3.65 1.67
CA ILE A 113 13.66 -2.86 2.91
C ILE A 113 12.95 -1.52 2.68
N LEU A 114 13.27 -0.81 1.59
CA LEU A 114 12.62 0.46 1.25
C LEU A 114 11.10 0.30 1.07
N HIS A 115 10.67 -0.78 0.43
CA HIS A 115 9.27 -1.14 0.30
C HIS A 115 8.63 -1.39 1.67
N GLY A 116 9.31 -2.12 2.55
CA GLY A 116 8.86 -2.36 3.92
C GLY A 116 8.69 -1.06 4.73
N VAL A 117 9.62 -0.10 4.57
CA VAL A 117 9.51 1.24 5.15
C VAL A 117 8.25 1.95 4.63
N GLY A 118 8.06 2.03 3.31
CA GLY A 118 6.88 2.68 2.73
C GLY A 118 5.57 2.04 3.18
N MET A 119 5.48 0.72 3.16
CA MET A 119 4.29 -0.03 3.61
C MET A 119 4.04 0.07 5.12
N SER A 120 5.09 0.23 5.94
CA SER A 120 4.92 0.48 7.37
C SER A 120 4.26 1.82 7.69
N MET A 121 4.35 2.79 6.77
CA MET A 121 3.66 4.08 6.87
C MET A 121 2.25 4.02 6.27
N ILE A 122 2.10 3.38 5.10
CA ILE A 122 0.82 3.25 4.37
C ILE A 122 -0.22 2.51 5.20
N ILE A 123 0.12 1.33 5.73
CA ILE A 123 -0.87 0.44 6.36
C ILE A 123 -1.56 1.08 7.58
N PRO A 124 -0.85 1.57 8.62
CA PRO A 124 -1.53 2.13 9.78
C PRO A 124 -2.31 3.40 9.45
N SER A 125 -1.76 4.26 8.58
CA SER A 125 -2.45 5.50 8.16
C SER A 125 -3.70 5.23 7.32
N SER A 126 -3.64 4.25 6.42
CA SER A 126 -4.80 3.86 5.60
C SER A 126 -5.91 3.27 6.48
N TYR A 127 -5.58 2.39 7.43
CA TYR A 127 -6.56 1.86 8.38
C TYR A 127 -7.19 2.95 9.26
N ALA A 128 -6.41 3.93 9.73
CA ALA A 128 -6.94 5.05 10.49
C ALA A 128 -7.97 5.86 9.68
N ILE A 129 -7.65 6.17 8.42
CA ILE A 129 -8.55 6.89 7.50
C ILE A 129 -9.81 6.06 7.22
N PHE A 130 -9.65 4.76 6.95
CA PHE A 130 -10.76 3.84 6.70
C PHE A 130 -11.74 3.79 7.86
N ILE A 131 -11.25 3.53 9.08
CA ILE A 131 -12.08 3.39 10.29
C ILE A 131 -12.82 4.70 10.59
N ARG A 132 -12.15 5.86 10.48
CA ARG A 132 -12.76 7.18 10.77
C ARG A 132 -13.85 7.57 9.78
N HIS A 133 -13.78 7.08 8.54
CA HIS A 133 -14.71 7.45 7.47
C HIS A 133 -15.71 6.36 7.09
N THR A 134 -15.63 5.20 7.74
CA THR A 134 -16.63 4.13 7.57
C THR A 134 -17.96 4.60 8.14
N ASP A 135 -19.03 4.51 7.34
CA ASP A 135 -20.36 4.91 7.79
C ASP A 135 -20.91 3.90 8.82
N LYS A 136 -21.38 4.41 9.98
CA LYS A 136 -21.91 3.58 11.08
C LYS A 136 -23.05 2.68 10.61
N GLY A 137 -22.98 1.39 10.96
CA GLY A 137 -23.95 0.37 10.56
C GLY A 137 -23.76 -0.13 9.13
N ARG A 138 -22.69 0.28 8.44
CA ARG A 138 -22.34 -0.15 7.07
C ARG A 138 -20.93 -0.72 6.96
N GLU A 139 -20.30 -1.03 8.09
CA GLU A 139 -18.91 -1.47 8.18
C GLU A 139 -18.65 -2.70 7.31
N ALA A 140 -19.53 -3.70 7.38
CA ALA A 140 -19.42 -4.91 6.56
C ALA A 140 -19.64 -4.64 5.06
N TYR A 141 -20.54 -3.72 4.71
CA TYR A 141 -20.82 -3.39 3.31
C TYR A 141 -19.66 -2.61 2.68
N GLU A 142 -19.12 -1.61 3.38
CA GLU A 142 -18.03 -0.78 2.87
C GLU A 142 -16.71 -1.54 2.83
N SER A 143 -16.41 -2.36 3.84
CA SER A 143 -15.25 -3.26 3.82
C SER A 143 -15.38 -4.31 2.70
N GLY A 144 -16.60 -4.85 2.49
CA GLY A 144 -16.87 -5.78 1.39
C GLY A 144 -16.71 -5.13 0.02
N LEU A 145 -17.12 -3.87 -0.12
CA LEU A 145 -16.95 -3.09 -1.34
C LEU A 145 -15.48 -2.83 -1.67
N ASP A 146 -14.70 -2.41 -0.66
CA ASP A 146 -13.26 -2.21 -0.74
C ASP A 146 -12.54 -3.50 -1.18
N SER A 147 -12.74 -4.58 -0.43
CA SER A 147 -12.16 -5.90 -0.70
C SER A 147 -12.53 -6.46 -2.08
N THR A 148 -13.78 -6.26 -2.52
CA THR A 148 -14.23 -6.68 -3.86
C THR A 148 -13.47 -5.93 -4.95
N LEU A 149 -13.33 -4.61 -4.83
CA LEU A 149 -12.61 -3.82 -5.81
C LEU A 149 -11.12 -4.16 -5.82
N LEU A 150 -10.49 -4.27 -4.64
CA LEU A 150 -9.12 -4.77 -4.50
C LEU A 150 -8.95 -6.10 -5.25
N GLY A 151 -9.81 -7.08 -4.99
CA GLY A 151 -9.74 -8.41 -5.60
C GLY A 151 -9.88 -8.39 -7.13
N VAL A 152 -10.83 -7.61 -7.65
CA VAL A 152 -11.00 -7.41 -9.09
C VAL A 152 -9.75 -6.77 -9.70
N GLY A 153 -9.27 -5.67 -9.10
CA GLY A 153 -8.09 -4.94 -9.59
C GLY A 153 -6.84 -5.81 -9.60
N ALA A 154 -6.49 -6.38 -8.46
CA ALA A 154 -5.32 -7.24 -8.30
C ALA A 154 -5.42 -8.51 -9.17
N GLY A 155 -6.60 -9.11 -9.29
CA GLY A 155 -6.81 -10.31 -10.12
C GLY A 155 -6.62 -10.06 -11.61
N PHE A 156 -7.29 -9.04 -12.16
CA PHE A 156 -7.12 -8.67 -13.57
C PHE A 156 -5.71 -8.18 -13.87
N ALA A 157 -5.13 -7.38 -12.96
CA ALA A 157 -3.76 -6.93 -13.08
C ALA A 157 -2.77 -8.11 -13.04
N GLY A 158 -2.95 -9.09 -12.15
CA GLY A 158 -2.09 -10.27 -12.09
C GLY A 158 -2.13 -11.10 -13.38
N ALA A 159 -3.32 -11.28 -13.96
CA ALA A 159 -3.46 -11.94 -15.26
C ALA A 159 -2.74 -11.18 -16.37
N LEU A 160 -2.94 -9.85 -16.43
CA LEU A 160 -2.24 -8.97 -17.38
C LEU A 160 -0.73 -9.00 -17.18
N GLY A 161 -0.25 -8.91 -15.94
CA GLY A 161 1.15 -8.97 -15.57
C GLY A 161 1.81 -10.27 -16.02
N GLY A 162 1.14 -11.41 -15.79
CA GLY A 162 1.59 -12.72 -16.27
C GLY A 162 1.75 -12.79 -17.78
N ILE A 163 0.76 -12.30 -18.53
CA ILE A 163 0.82 -12.22 -19.99
C ILE A 163 1.97 -11.29 -20.43
N MET A 164 2.05 -10.09 -19.83
CA MET A 164 3.07 -9.10 -20.17
C MET A 164 4.49 -9.61 -19.92
N ALA A 165 4.73 -10.35 -18.83
CA ALA A 165 6.03 -10.90 -18.52
C ALA A 165 6.51 -11.86 -19.62
N GLY A 166 5.61 -12.70 -20.15
CA GLY A 166 5.95 -13.66 -21.20
C GLY A 166 6.22 -13.06 -22.59
N TYR A 167 5.62 -11.92 -22.93
CA TYR A 167 5.71 -11.34 -24.29
C TYR A 167 6.47 -10.03 -24.40
N ILE A 168 6.44 -9.19 -23.36
CA ILE A 168 6.93 -7.81 -23.37
C ILE A 168 8.07 -7.61 -22.34
N GLY A 169 8.17 -8.52 -21.36
CA GLY A 169 9.18 -8.52 -20.31
C GLY A 169 8.84 -7.62 -19.11
N PHE A 170 9.71 -7.64 -18.10
CA PHE A 170 9.43 -7.03 -16.79
C PHE A 170 9.51 -5.50 -16.74
N LYS A 171 10.24 -4.87 -17.68
CA LYS A 171 10.47 -3.42 -17.64
C LYS A 171 9.17 -2.62 -17.67
N LEU A 172 8.25 -2.98 -18.57
CA LEU A 172 6.96 -2.29 -18.68
C LEU A 172 6.10 -2.52 -17.43
N ILE A 173 6.14 -3.72 -16.85
CA ILE A 173 5.43 -4.06 -15.61
C ILE A 173 5.89 -3.14 -14.48
N PHE A 174 7.19 -2.99 -14.29
CA PHE A 174 7.75 -2.12 -13.24
C PHE A 174 7.35 -0.65 -13.41
N VAL A 175 7.42 -0.14 -14.64
CA VAL A 175 7.01 1.24 -14.95
C VAL A 175 5.52 1.44 -14.66
N LEU A 176 4.66 0.51 -15.08
CA LEU A 176 3.22 0.60 -14.84
C LEU A 176 2.88 0.47 -13.34
N THR A 177 3.50 -0.47 -12.62
CA THR A 177 3.32 -0.61 -11.17
C THR A 177 3.69 0.68 -10.44
N GLY A 178 4.83 1.29 -10.79
CA GLY A 178 5.26 2.56 -10.20
C GLY A 178 4.32 3.73 -10.54
N ILE A 179 3.92 3.86 -11.82
CA ILE A 179 2.97 4.90 -12.26
C ILE A 179 1.63 4.75 -11.55
N PHE A 180 1.07 3.54 -11.47
CA PHE A 180 -0.21 3.29 -10.80
C PHE A 180 -0.11 3.63 -9.31
N THR A 181 1.01 3.26 -8.66
CA THR A 181 1.25 3.63 -7.27
C THR A 181 1.26 5.14 -7.08
N PHE A 182 1.91 5.92 -7.95
CA PHE A 182 1.86 7.38 -7.89
C PHE A 182 0.47 7.96 -8.21
N ILE A 183 -0.24 7.39 -9.17
CA ILE A 183 -1.60 7.83 -9.52
C ILE A 183 -2.55 7.64 -8.32
N SER A 184 -2.37 6.58 -7.55
CA SER A 184 -3.19 6.29 -6.37
C SER A 184 -3.23 7.47 -5.39
N VAL A 185 -2.12 8.20 -5.25
CA VAL A 185 -1.98 9.34 -4.34
C VAL A 185 -2.95 10.48 -4.71
N PHE A 186 -3.30 10.67 -5.99
CA PHE A 186 -4.21 11.74 -6.40
C PHE A 186 -5.61 11.59 -5.79
N PHE A 187 -6.07 10.36 -5.58
CA PHE A 187 -7.40 10.10 -5.01
C PHE A 187 -7.48 10.60 -3.56
N ILE A 188 -6.43 10.38 -2.77
CA ILE A 188 -6.41 10.84 -1.38
C ILE A 188 -6.19 12.35 -1.28
N PHE A 189 -5.38 12.93 -2.17
CA PHE A 189 -5.22 14.40 -2.26
C PHE A 189 -6.54 15.11 -2.55
N ALA A 190 -7.42 14.53 -3.38
CA ALA A 190 -8.71 15.12 -3.74
C ALA A 190 -9.68 15.30 -2.55
N VAL A 191 -9.45 14.55 -1.46
CA VAL A 191 -10.28 14.58 -0.25
C VAL A 191 -9.55 15.11 0.98
N ARG A 192 -8.29 15.56 0.84
CA ARG A 192 -7.51 16.16 1.94
C ARG A 192 -8.25 17.26 2.70
N LYS A 193 -9.03 18.09 1.99
CA LYS A 193 -9.79 19.20 2.58
C LYS A 193 -10.99 18.74 3.43
N ASP A 194 -11.44 17.51 3.22
CA ASP A 194 -12.56 16.91 3.92
C ASP A 194 -12.09 16.10 5.15
N MET A 195 -10.77 16.05 5.41
CA MET A 195 -10.14 15.40 6.55
C MET A 195 -10.02 16.33 7.77
N LEU A 196 -10.09 15.76 8.97
CA LEU A 196 -10.09 16.52 10.23
C LEU A 196 -8.73 17.19 10.48
N PRO A 197 -8.69 18.54 10.67
CA PRO A 197 -7.47 19.24 11.05
C PRO A 197 -7.02 18.84 12.46
N LYS A 198 -5.74 19.06 12.77
CA LYS A 198 -5.19 18.79 14.11
C LYS A 198 -5.93 19.59 15.18
N THR A 199 -6.58 18.90 16.11
CA THR A 199 -7.07 19.49 17.37
C THR A 199 -6.04 19.23 18.47
N PRO A 200 -5.64 20.26 19.26
CA PRO A 200 -4.80 20.07 20.44
C PRO A 200 -5.48 19.13 21.46
N ASP A 201 -4.69 18.34 22.19
CA ASP A 201 -5.11 17.31 23.15
C ASP A 201 -6.15 17.77 24.20
N HIS A 202 -6.32 19.07 24.39
CA HIS A 202 -7.10 19.67 25.47
C HIS A 202 -8.60 19.83 25.16
N VAL A 203 -9.07 19.43 23.98
CA VAL A 203 -10.46 19.71 23.52
C VAL A 203 -11.42 18.54 23.73
N HIS A 204 -10.92 17.37 24.15
CA HIS A 204 -11.76 16.18 24.40
C HIS A 204 -11.50 15.59 25.78
N GLU A 205 -11.98 16.26 26.83
CA GLU A 205 -12.59 15.48 27.91
C GLU A 205 -13.73 14.69 27.27
N PHE A 206 -13.51 13.38 27.05
CA PHE A 206 -14.64 12.47 26.92
C PHE A 206 -15.58 12.77 28.09
N PRO A 207 -16.90 12.96 27.88
CA PRO A 207 -17.80 13.10 29.01
C PRO A 207 -17.61 11.86 29.86
N ALA A 208 -17.08 12.07 31.08
CA ALA A 208 -16.86 11.00 32.04
C ALA A 208 -18.10 10.13 32.03
N SER A 209 -17.94 8.86 31.67
CA SER A 209 -19.04 7.90 31.68
C SER A 209 -19.65 7.99 33.06
N LYS A 210 -20.88 8.53 33.15
CA LYS A 210 -21.63 8.50 34.40
C LYS A 210 -21.74 7.04 34.78
N THR A 211 -21.06 6.70 35.86
CA THR A 211 -21.16 5.45 36.61
C THR A 211 -22.63 5.09 36.76
N PHE A 212 -22.98 3.87 36.35
CA PHE A 212 -24.15 3.15 36.84
C PHE A 212 -23.71 2.24 37.99
#